data_AF-A0A1S8WPN2-F1
#
_entry.id   AF-A0A1S8WPN2-F1
#
_cell.length_a   1.000
_cell.length_b   1.000
_cell.length_c   1.000
_cell.angle_alpha   90.00
_cell.angle_beta   90.00
_cell.angle_gamma   90.00
#
_symmetry.space_group_name_H-M   'P 1'
#
loop_
_entity.id
_entity.type
_entity.pdbx_description
1 polymer ?
#
loop_
_entity_poly.entity_id
_entity_poly.type
_entity_poly.pdbx_seq_one_letter_code
_entity_poly.pdbx_strand_id
1 'polypeptide(L)'
;MIVRYELGWLHCEDPACGLVTRSIHCPPSTVGVHGDSDGLWARGGRPLCPGCGGQALLKPHYAESRLYRQLCFFRHLVNETSKLASESYTNSAIDRLLRQAHAHFDRLLSHSAFAMVDLRQLFSGLRATPIHTGPGAC
;
A
#
# COMPACT_ATOMS: atom_id res chain seq x y z
N MET A 1 3.93 6.05 -13.52
CA MET A 1 3.89 5.96 -12.04
C MET A 1 3.52 4.55 -11.60
N ILE A 2 2.34 4.04 -11.97
CA ILE A 2 1.90 2.66 -11.67
C ILE A 2 2.91 1.62 -12.15
N VAL A 3 3.34 1.66 -13.42
CA VAL A 3 4.34 0.71 -13.94
C VAL A 3 5.62 0.64 -13.09
N ARG A 4 6.09 1.78 -12.56
CA ARG A 4 7.31 1.80 -11.72
C ARG A 4 7.09 1.15 -10.35
N TYR A 5 5.88 1.27 -9.81
CA TYR A 5 5.45 0.57 -8.60
C TYR A 5 5.32 -0.94 -8.86
N GLU A 6 4.63 -1.33 -9.93
CA GLU A 6 4.42 -2.74 -10.34
C GLU A 6 5.72 -3.48 -10.69
N LEU A 7 6.76 -2.76 -11.11
CA LEU A 7 8.08 -3.37 -11.32
C LEU A 7 8.69 -3.93 -10.02
N GLY A 8 8.24 -3.47 -8.84
CA GLY A 8 8.62 -4.06 -7.56
C GLY A 8 10.10 -3.89 -7.20
N TRP A 9 10.74 -2.82 -7.68
CA TRP A 9 12.15 -2.55 -7.36
C TRP A 9 12.33 -2.28 -5.86
N LEU A 10 13.34 -2.91 -5.28
CA LEU A 10 13.78 -2.76 -3.90
C LEU A 10 15.19 -2.18 -3.87
N HIS A 11 15.51 -1.45 -2.82
CA HIS A 11 16.85 -0.96 -2.52
C HIS A 11 17.23 -1.30 -1.08
N CYS A 12 18.50 -1.59 -0.84
CA CYS A 12 19.04 -1.73 0.50
C CYS A 12 18.98 -0.37 1.21
N GLU A 13 18.58 -0.37 2.48
CA GLU A 13 18.57 0.87 3.29
C GLU A 13 19.96 1.32 3.73
N ASP A 14 20.95 0.44 3.72
CA ASP A 14 22.34 0.77 4.04
C ASP A 14 22.99 1.52 2.86
N PRO A 15 23.39 2.79 3.05
CA PRO A 15 24.03 3.58 2.01
C PRO A 15 25.38 3.02 1.56
N ALA A 16 26.09 2.25 2.40
CA ALA A 16 27.34 1.60 2.02
C ALA A 16 27.12 0.39 1.10
N CYS A 17 25.95 -0.26 1.21
CA CYS A 17 25.61 -1.42 0.40
C CYS A 17 25.11 -1.01 -1.00
N GLY A 18 24.13 -0.11 -1.07
CA GLY A 18 23.60 0.41 -2.34
C GLY A 18 22.93 -0.61 -3.27
N LEU A 19 22.70 -1.86 -2.83
CA LEU A 19 22.08 -2.90 -3.65
C LEU A 19 20.67 -2.49 -4.11
N VAL A 20 20.40 -2.64 -5.42
CA VAL A 20 19.06 -2.49 -6.01
C VAL A 20 18.68 -3.81 -6.68
N THR A 21 17.52 -4.36 -6.34
CA THR A 21 17.10 -5.69 -6.80
C THR A 21 15.58 -5.77 -7.02
N ARG A 22 15.16 -6.71 -7.85
CA ARG A 22 13.76 -7.18 -7.95
C ARG A 22 13.60 -8.62 -7.45
N SER A 23 14.72 -9.30 -7.24
CA SER A 23 14.75 -10.68 -6.78
C SER A 23 14.64 -10.68 -5.27
N ILE A 24 13.54 -11.24 -4.77
CA ILE A 24 13.36 -11.63 -3.38
C ILE A 24 13.04 -13.11 -3.35
N HIS A 25 13.63 -13.82 -2.39
CA HIS A 25 13.23 -15.19 -2.09
C HIS A 25 11.79 -15.19 -1.55
N CYS A 26 11.09 -16.32 -1.57
CA CYS A 26 9.75 -16.38 -1.00
C CYS A 26 9.77 -16.14 0.52
N PRO A 27 8.76 -15.48 1.09
CA PRO A 27 8.62 -15.37 2.54
C PRO A 27 8.47 -16.77 3.16
N PRO A 28 9.04 -17.01 4.35
CA PRO A 28 8.86 -18.28 5.04
C PRO A 28 7.36 -18.50 5.27
N SER A 29 6.84 -19.63 4.79
CA SER A 29 5.45 -20.02 5.06
C SER A 29 5.33 -20.30 6.55
N THR A 30 4.29 -19.76 7.19
CA THR A 30 3.99 -19.91 8.63
C THR A 30 3.67 -21.35 9.05
N VAL A 31 3.87 -22.34 8.19
CA VAL A 31 3.63 -23.76 8.42
C VAL A 31 4.99 -24.46 8.51
N GLY A 32 5.65 -24.34 9.66
CA GLY A 32 6.78 -25.21 9.96
C GLY A 32 7.91 -24.56 10.73
N VAL A 33 7.97 -24.94 12.01
CA VAL A 33 9.20 -25.29 12.72
C VAL A 33 10.10 -24.15 13.18
N HIS A 34 10.18 -24.05 14.51
CA HIS A 34 11.35 -23.58 15.26
C HIS A 34 12.63 -24.22 14.68
N GLY A 35 13.40 -23.46 13.90
CA GLY A 35 14.70 -23.85 13.37
C GLY A 35 15.42 -22.61 12.88
N ASP A 36 16.74 -22.58 13.06
CA ASP A 36 17.59 -21.40 12.96
C ASP A 36 17.38 -20.51 11.73
N SER A 37 17.62 -19.22 11.96
CA SER A 37 17.42 -18.08 11.06
C SER A 37 18.29 -18.12 9.79
N ASP A 38 17.95 -18.99 8.85
CA ASP A 38 18.55 -19.05 7.51
C ASP A 38 17.78 -18.19 6.48
N GLY A 39 16.71 -17.53 6.91
CA GLY A 39 15.88 -16.70 6.06
C GLY A 39 16.38 -15.26 6.00
N LEU A 40 16.59 -14.73 4.78
CA LEU A 40 16.74 -13.29 4.51
C LEU A 40 15.42 -12.51 4.76
N TRP A 41 14.84 -12.69 5.94
CA TRP A 41 13.56 -12.16 6.36
C TRP A 41 13.60 -11.75 7.83
N ALA A 42 13.32 -10.48 8.09
CA ALA A 42 13.15 -9.95 9.43
C ALA A 42 11.81 -10.37 10.04
N ARG A 43 11.71 -10.25 11.37
CA ARG A 43 10.44 -10.37 12.10
C ARG A 43 9.39 -9.44 11.47
N GLY A 44 8.20 -9.99 11.21
CA GLY A 44 7.12 -9.30 10.51
C GLY A 44 7.16 -9.41 8.98
N GLY A 45 7.94 -10.35 8.43
CA GLY A 45 7.90 -10.67 7.01
C GLY A 45 8.46 -9.57 6.11
N ARG A 46 9.53 -8.89 6.55
CA ARG A 46 10.22 -7.90 5.72
C ARG A 46 11.52 -8.48 5.16
N PRO A 47 11.83 -8.31 3.87
CA PRO A 47 13.01 -8.90 3.27
C PRO A 47 14.30 -8.21 3.75
N LEU A 48 15.32 -9.02 4.06
CA LEU A 48 16.67 -8.58 4.39
C LEU A 48 17.55 -8.57 3.13
N CYS A 49 18.54 -7.69 3.11
CA CYS A 49 19.41 -7.51 1.97
C CYS A 49 20.49 -8.61 1.90
N PRO A 50 20.56 -9.41 0.81
CA PRO A 50 21.60 -10.43 0.65
C PRO A 50 22.99 -9.81 0.47
N GLY A 51 23.09 -8.61 -0.12
CA GLY A 51 24.37 -7.96 -0.42
C GLY A 51 25.18 -7.56 0.82
N CYS A 52 24.51 -7.31 1.93
CA CYS A 52 25.14 -7.01 3.22
C CYS A 52 25.06 -8.18 4.22
N GLY A 53 24.74 -9.40 3.76
CA GLY A 53 24.61 -10.57 4.63
C GLY A 53 23.43 -10.48 5.61
N GLY A 54 22.33 -9.83 5.20
CA GLY A 54 21.12 -9.71 5.99
C GLY A 54 21.15 -8.67 7.11
N GLN A 55 22.14 -7.77 7.13
CA GLN A 55 22.28 -6.74 8.17
C GLN A 55 21.33 -5.54 8.00
N ALA A 56 20.76 -5.35 6.82
CA ALA A 56 19.91 -4.22 6.47
C ALA A 56 18.64 -4.67 5.74
N LEU A 57 17.58 -3.87 5.83
CA LEU A 57 16.31 -4.14 5.15
C LEU A 57 16.33 -3.74 3.68
N LEU A 58 15.60 -4.50 2.86
CA LEU A 58 15.23 -4.09 1.51
C LEU A 58 13.94 -3.26 1.56
N LYS A 59 13.99 -2.02 1.09
CA LYS A 59 12.86 -1.09 1.02
C LYS A 59 12.35 -0.93 -0.42
N PRO A 60 11.04 -0.80 -0.65
CA PRO A 60 10.49 -0.44 -1.94
C PRO A 60 11.11 0.87 -2.46
N HIS A 61 11.66 0.83 -3.67
CA HIS A 61 12.14 2.00 -4.38
C HIS A 61 10.98 2.97 -4.67
N TYR A 62 9.79 2.42 -4.94
CA TYR A 62 8.55 3.16 -5.08
C TYR A 62 7.56 2.69 -4.03
N ALA A 63 7.48 3.41 -2.91
CA ALA A 63 6.49 3.14 -1.88
C ALA A 63 5.06 3.36 -2.41
N GLU A 64 4.14 2.46 -2.06
CA GLU A 64 2.73 2.58 -2.46
C GLU A 64 2.11 3.90 -1.95
N SER A 65 2.50 4.37 -0.77
CA SER A 65 2.05 5.66 -0.23
C SER A 65 2.40 6.85 -1.13
N ARG A 66 3.53 6.80 -1.86
CA ARG A 66 3.89 7.83 -2.84
C ARG A 66 2.99 7.74 -4.08
N LEU A 67 2.71 6.53 -4.56
CA LEU A 67 1.79 6.31 -5.68
C LEU A 67 0.38 6.82 -5.34
N TYR A 68 -0.13 6.44 -4.17
CA TYR A 68 -1.43 6.89 -3.66
C TYR A 68 -1.53 8.42 -3.62
N ARG A 69 -0.58 9.10 -2.98
CA ARG A 69 -0.56 10.58 -2.92
C ARG A 69 -0.54 11.22 -4.31
N GLN A 70 0.23 10.66 -5.24
CA GLN A 70 0.30 11.17 -6.60
C GLN A 70 -1.06 11.03 -7.33
N LEU A 71 -1.75 9.90 -7.15
CA LEU A 71 -3.09 9.69 -7.72
C LEU A 71 -4.12 10.64 -7.10
N CYS A 72 -4.09 10.83 -5.78
CA CYS A 72 -4.94 11.82 -5.11
C CYS A 72 -4.70 13.24 -5.63
N PHE A 73 -3.43 13.61 -5.86
CA PHE A 73 -3.08 14.91 -6.42
C PHE A 73 -3.69 15.11 -7.82
N PHE A 74 -3.55 14.15 -8.73
CA PHE A 74 -4.15 14.26 -10.06
C PHE A 74 -5.67 14.29 -10.03
N ARG A 75 -6.30 13.48 -9.17
CA ARG A 75 -7.75 13.52 -8.95
C ARG A 75 -8.21 14.90 -8.48
N HIS A 76 -7.48 15.51 -7.55
CA HIS A 76 -7.76 16.86 -7.07
C HIS A 76 -7.65 17.90 -8.18
N LEU A 77 -6.58 17.87 -8.98
CA LEU A 77 -6.40 18.79 -10.12
C LEU A 77 -7.57 18.72 -11.12
N VAL A 78 -8.01 17.51 -11.48
CA VAL A 78 -9.15 17.32 -12.39
C VAL A 78 -10.44 17.87 -11.76
N ASN A 79 -10.65 17.63 -10.47
CA ASN A 79 -11.83 18.13 -9.76
C ASN A 79 -11.88 19.66 -9.71
N GLU A 80 -10.77 20.33 -9.37
CA GLU A 80 -10.70 21.80 -9.36
C GLU A 80 -10.86 22.38 -10.78
N THR A 81 -10.28 21.73 -11.79
CA THR A 81 -10.46 22.13 -13.19
C THR A 81 -11.93 22.01 -13.61
N SER A 82 -12.62 20.95 -13.18
CA SER A 82 -14.05 20.76 -13.46
C SER A 82 -14.92 21.83 -12.81
N LYS A 83 -14.59 22.28 -11.60
CA LYS A 83 -15.32 23.37 -10.92
C LYS A 83 -15.16 24.68 -11.67
N LEU A 84 -13.92 25.07 -11.99
CA LEU A 84 -13.62 26.28 -12.75
C LEU A 84 -14.25 26.27 -14.16
N ALA A 85 -14.23 25.11 -14.82
CA ALA A 85 -14.87 24.91 -16.11
C ALA A 85 -16.40 25.07 -16.06
N SER A 86 -17.04 24.69 -14.96
CA SER A 86 -18.49 24.82 -14.79
C SER A 86 -18.92 26.29 -14.68
N GLU A 87 -18.06 27.14 -14.13
CA GLU A 87 -18.30 28.58 -14.01
C GLU A 87 -18.07 29.34 -15.33
N SER A 88 -17.23 28.79 -16.21
CA SER A 88 -16.80 29.44 -17.46
C SER A 88 -17.35 28.76 -18.71
N TYR A 89 -18.69 28.69 -18.87
CA TYR A 89 -19.42 28.21 -20.07
C TYR A 89 -18.61 27.27 -21.00
N THR A 90 -18.19 26.12 -20.47
CA THR A 90 -17.21 25.26 -21.17
C THR A 90 -17.86 24.32 -22.18
N ASN A 91 -17.07 23.98 -23.19
CA ASN A 91 -17.42 23.00 -24.22
C ASN A 91 -17.75 21.63 -23.57
N SER A 92 -18.90 21.04 -23.93
CA SER A 92 -19.37 19.75 -23.42
C SER A 92 -18.39 18.59 -23.60
N ALA A 93 -17.48 18.68 -24.58
CA ALA A 93 -16.39 17.72 -24.77
C ALA A 93 -15.36 17.76 -23.63
N ILE A 94 -15.05 18.96 -23.11
CA ILE A 94 -14.09 19.16 -22.02
C ILE A 94 -14.67 18.59 -20.72
N ASP A 95 -15.93 18.90 -20.44
CA ASP A 95 -16.63 18.37 -19.26
C ASP A 95 -16.67 16.83 -19.27
N ARG A 96 -16.98 16.22 -20.43
CA ARG A 96 -16.92 14.77 -20.59
C ARG A 96 -15.52 14.20 -20.34
N LEU A 97 -14.48 14.86 -20.84
CA LEU A 97 -13.09 14.43 -20.63
C LEU A 97 -12.70 14.48 -19.15
N LEU A 98 -13.05 15.56 -18.44
CA LEU A 98 -12.76 15.72 -17.01
C LEU A 98 -13.49 14.65 -16.19
N ARG A 99 -14.76 14.37 -16.50
CA ARG A 99 -15.51 13.29 -15.85
C ARG A 99 -14.89 11.91 -16.10
N GLN A 100 -14.44 11.63 -17.33
CA GLN A 100 -13.75 10.39 -17.66
C GLN A 100 -12.41 10.25 -16.92
N ALA A 101 -11.64 11.32 -16.85
CA ALA A 101 -10.37 11.35 -16.13
C ALA A 101 -10.57 11.12 -14.63
N HIS A 102 -11.57 11.77 -14.03
CA HIS A 102 -11.91 11.59 -12.61
C HIS A 102 -12.29 10.12 -12.31
N ALA A 103 -13.20 9.56 -13.11
CA ALA A 103 -13.60 8.15 -12.96
C ALA A 103 -12.44 7.17 -13.17
N HIS A 104 -11.47 7.53 -14.03
CA HIS A 104 -10.25 6.73 -14.18
C HIS A 104 -9.40 6.74 -12.91
N PHE A 105 -9.19 7.89 -12.28
CA PHE A 105 -8.46 7.96 -11.01
C PHE A 105 -9.18 7.28 -9.85
N ASP A 106 -10.52 7.38 -9.78
CA ASP A 106 -11.32 6.66 -8.77
C ASP A 106 -11.12 5.14 -8.88
N ARG A 107 -11.15 4.59 -10.12
CA ARG A 107 -10.88 3.16 -10.35
C ARG A 107 -9.46 2.76 -9.96
N LEU A 108 -8.46 3.59 -10.23
CA LEU A 108 -7.10 3.30 -9.81
C LEU A 108 -6.95 3.30 -8.29
N LEU A 109 -7.59 4.26 -7.62
CA LEU A 109 -7.57 4.37 -6.16
C LEU A 109 -8.33 3.23 -5.49
N SER A 110 -9.41 2.69 -6.08
CA SER A 110 -10.14 1.56 -5.51
C SER A 110 -9.32 0.27 -5.41
N HIS A 111 -8.17 0.18 -6.07
CA HIS A 111 -7.25 -0.96 -5.96
C HIS A 111 -6.10 -0.72 -4.97
N SER A 112 -5.93 0.50 -4.44
CA SER A 112 -4.84 0.78 -3.49
C SER A 112 -5.20 0.33 -2.08
N ALA A 113 -4.24 -0.30 -1.41
CA ALA A 113 -4.37 -0.71 -0.01
C ALA A 113 -4.51 0.48 0.96
N PHE A 114 -4.07 1.68 0.55
CA PHE A 114 -4.24 2.90 1.33
C PHE A 114 -5.64 3.52 1.20
N ALA A 115 -6.39 3.19 0.14
CA ALA A 115 -7.75 3.66 -0.05
C ALA A 115 -8.79 2.69 0.57
N MET A 116 -8.48 1.40 0.57
CA MET A 116 -9.36 0.36 1.12
C MET A 116 -8.98 0.01 2.56
N VAL A 117 -9.71 0.56 3.53
CA VAL A 117 -9.52 0.24 4.95
C VAL A 117 -10.75 -0.49 5.48
N ASP A 118 -10.60 -1.76 5.84
CA ASP A 118 -11.65 -2.49 6.56
C ASP A 118 -11.61 -2.15 8.05
N LEU A 119 -12.50 -1.23 8.45
CA LEU A 119 -12.64 -0.82 9.85
C LEU A 119 -13.02 -1.98 10.78
N ARG A 120 -13.67 -3.03 10.27
CA ARG A 120 -14.04 -4.21 11.09
C ARG A 120 -12.79 -5.00 11.49
N GLN A 121 -11.85 -5.16 10.56
CA GLN A 121 -10.56 -5.79 10.87
C GLN A 121 -9.74 -4.90 11.80
N LEU A 122 -9.71 -3.58 11.54
CA LEU A 122 -8.95 -2.62 12.34
C LEU A 122 -9.38 -2.63 13.81
N PHE A 123 -10.69 -2.71 14.07
CA PHE A 123 -11.26 -2.70 15.42
C PHE A 123 -11.66 -4.10 15.93
N SER A 124 -11.22 -5.17 15.25
CA SER A 124 -11.54 -6.55 15.64
C SER A 124 -11.07 -6.87 17.08
N GLY A 125 -9.92 -6.33 17.48
CA GLY A 125 -9.38 -6.46 18.84
C GLY A 125 -10.01 -5.54 19.90
N LEU A 126 -10.84 -4.56 19.49
CA LEU A 126 -11.58 -3.68 20.40
C LEU A 126 -13.00 -4.17 20.68
N ARG A 127 -13.44 -5.27 20.04
CA ARG A 127 -14.71 -5.90 20.39
C ARG A 127 -14.61 -6.38 21.83
N ALA A 128 -15.19 -5.60 22.73
CA ALA A 128 -15.44 -6.01 24.10
C ALA A 128 -16.15 -7.37 24.03
N THR A 129 -15.46 -8.41 24.48
CA THR A 129 -16.14 -9.67 24.78
C THR A 129 -17.26 -9.30 25.77
N PRO A 130 -18.53 -9.62 25.47
CA PRO A 130 -19.57 -9.43 26.46
C PRO A 130 -19.14 -10.24 27.69
N ILE A 131 -18.92 -9.55 28.80
CA ILE A 131 -18.72 -10.17 30.10
C ILE A 131 -19.96 -11.04 30.30
N HIS A 132 -19.78 -12.36 30.21
CA HIS A 132 -20.83 -13.32 30.46
C HIS A 132 -21.12 -13.27 31.97
N THR A 133 -21.98 -12.35 32.40
CA THR A 133 -22.67 -12.48 33.68
C THR A 133 -23.67 -13.63 33.53
N GLY A 134 -23.17 -14.85 33.71
CA GLY A 134 -24.03 -16.02 33.85
C GLY A 134 -24.95 -15.83 35.07
N PRO A 135 -26.27 -16.05 34.94
CA PRO A 135 -27.13 -16.21 36.10
C PRO A 135 -26.77 -17.52 36.80
N GLY A 136 -26.70 -17.50 38.13
CA GLY A 136 -26.07 -18.53 38.96
C GLY A 136 -26.59 -19.96 38.78
N ALA A 137 -25.74 -20.91 39.16
CA ALA A 137 -26.14 -22.28 39.48
C ALA A 137 -25.13 -22.90 40.48
N CYS A 138 -25.68 -23.26 41.65
CA CYS A 138 -25.20 -24.18 42.70
C CYS A 138 -23.94 -23.83 43.50
#